data_AF-A0A0F2QCJ7-F1
#
_entry.id   AF-A0A0F2QCJ7-F1
#
_cell.length_a   1.000
_cell.length_b   1.000
_cell.length_c   1.000
_cell.angle_alpha   90.00
_cell.angle_beta   90.00
_cell.angle_gamma   90.00
#
_symmetry.space_group_name_H-M   'P 1'
#
loop_
_entity.id
_entity.type
_entity.pdbx_description
1 polymer ?
#
loop_
_entity_poly.entity_id
_entity_poly.type
_entity_poly.pdbx_seq_one_letter_code
_entity_poly.pdbx_strand_id
1 'polypeptide(L)'
;MYVAVTGLGKARVIQFREDTRIPGTTKKKTIVVKTIGNYERMIAEDPDIVAKLKAEAATLTKAKKDSLAPMTLQIRSADVLSVEDVVPSFRFGHTLVKQLWNNMALDTFFLQ
;
A
#
# COMPACT_ATOMS: atom_id res chain seq x y z
N MET A 1 6.44 8.23 0.57
CA MET A 1 7.84 8.07 1.02
C MET A 1 8.59 9.38 0.81
N TYR A 2 9.54 9.75 1.65
CA TYR A 2 10.35 10.97 1.49
C TYR A 2 11.81 10.75 1.93
N VAL A 3 12.71 11.62 1.47
CA VAL A 3 14.12 11.61 1.85
C VAL A 3 14.32 12.52 3.06
N ALA A 4 14.96 11.99 4.10
CA ALA A 4 15.33 12.72 5.30
C ALA A 4 16.83 12.59 5.56
N VAL A 5 17.45 13.67 6.03
CA VAL A 5 18.81 13.65 6.58
C VAL A 5 18.69 13.62 8.08
N THR A 6 19.25 12.59 8.73
CA THR A 6 19.15 12.40 10.17
C THR A 6 20.49 12.14 10.82
N GLY A 7 20.67 12.62 12.04
CA GLY A 7 21.95 12.60 12.76
C GLY A 7 22.49 14.01 12.99
N LEU A 8 23.52 14.10 13.83
CA LEU A 8 24.18 15.35 14.21
C LEU A 8 25.64 15.35 13.72
N GLY A 9 26.12 16.50 13.28
CA GLY A 9 27.49 16.68 12.76
C GLY A 9 27.87 15.70 11.65
N LYS A 10 29.05 15.10 11.78
CA LYS A 10 29.66 14.18 10.80
C LYS A 10 28.95 12.83 10.67
N ALA A 11 28.00 12.53 11.54
CA ALA A 11 27.22 11.30 11.55
C ALA A 11 25.84 11.45 10.84
N ARG A 12 25.66 12.51 10.04
CA ARG A 12 24.44 12.70 9.25
C ARG A 12 24.31 11.63 8.18
N VAL A 13 23.15 10.99 8.11
CA VAL A 13 22.85 9.90 7.18
C VAL A 13 21.59 10.24 6.38
N ILE A 14 21.60 9.94 5.09
CA ILE A 14 20.43 10.07 4.22
C ILE A 14 19.60 8.79 4.29
N GLN A 15 18.30 8.94 4.53
CA GLN A 15 17.36 7.84 4.66
C GLN A 15 16.07 8.11 3.89
N PHE A 16 15.51 7.05 3.30
CA PHE A 16 14.12 7.04 2.84
C PHE A 16 13.21 6.62 3.99
N ARG A 17 12.18 7.44 4.25
CA ARG A 17 11.24 7.25 5.36
C ARG A 17 9.80 7.28 4.88
N GLU A 18 8.98 6.50 5.57
CA GLU A 18 7.53 6.54 5.51
C GLU A 18 6.99 6.83 6.91
N ASP A 19 6.31 7.97 7.06
CA ASP A 19 5.66 8.35 8.31
C ASP A 19 4.17 8.03 8.17
N THR A 20 3.62 7.28 9.12
CA THR A 20 2.18 7.01 9.22
C THR A 20 1.67 7.51 10.56
N ARG A 21 0.59 8.30 10.56
CA ARG A 21 -0.05 8.74 11.81
C ARG A 21 -0.75 7.56 12.46
N ILE A 22 -0.57 7.39 13.77
CA ILE A 22 -1.27 6.34 14.52
C ILE A 22 -2.69 6.87 14.83
N PRO A 23 -3.76 6.22 14.33
CA PRO A 23 -5.14 6.63 14.59
C PRO A 23 -5.41 6.73 16.09
N GLY A 24 -6.15 7.76 16.51
CA GLY A 24 -6.48 7.99 17.92
C GLY A 24 -5.35 8.59 18.77
N THR A 25 -4.19 8.91 18.19
CA THR A 25 -3.11 9.60 18.91
C THR A 25 -2.54 10.79 18.12
N THR A 26 -1.74 11.62 18.79
CA THR A 26 -0.91 12.66 18.16
C THR A 26 0.45 12.13 17.70
N LYS A 27 0.73 10.84 17.92
CA LYS A 27 2.02 10.22 17.60
C LYS A 27 2.05 9.73 16.14
N LYS A 28 3.25 9.66 15.59
CA LYS A 28 3.52 9.10 14.27
C LYS A 28 4.45 7.89 14.38
N LYS A 29 4.18 6.86 13.58
CA LYS A 29 5.07 5.73 13.38
C LYS A 29 5.96 6.03 12.18
N THR A 30 7.27 6.04 12.37
CA THR A 30 8.26 6.26 11.30
C THR A 30 8.85 4.90 10.92
N ILE A 31 8.74 4.53 9.65
CA ILE A 31 9.35 3.33 9.09
C ILE A 31 10.50 3.77 8.17
N VAL A 32 11.71 3.30 8.46
CA VAL A 32 12.88 3.54 7.60
C VAL A 32 12.88 2.47 6.51
N VAL A 33 12.67 2.89 5.26
CA VAL A 33 12.60 1.99 4.10
C VAL A 33 14.01 1.59 3.65
N LYS A 34 14.92 2.56 3.59
CA LYS A 34 16.30 2.34 3.18
C LYS A 34 17.21 3.43 3.72
N THR A 35 18.39 3.04 4.18
CA THR A 35 19.47 3.96 4.53
C THR A 35 20.46 3.99 3.37
N ILE A 36 20.80 5.17 2.86
CA ILE A 36 21.65 5.32 1.68
C ILE A 36 23.12 5.44 2.07
N GLY A 37 23.43 6.32 3.03
CA GLY A 37 24.81 6.58 3.42
C GLY A 37 25.03 7.95 4.08
N ASN A 38 26.29 8.27 4.36
CA ASN A 38 26.68 9.52 5.03
C ASN A 38 26.47 10.73 4.11
N TYR A 39 25.76 11.73 4.61
CA TYR A 39 25.40 12.95 3.90
C TYR A 39 26.61 13.75 3.42
N GLU A 40 27.65 13.90 4.25
CA GLU A 40 28.81 14.73 3.92
C GLU A 40 29.64 14.13 2.78
N ARG A 41 29.79 12.79 2.76
CA ARG A 41 30.51 12.10 1.69
C ARG A 41 29.77 12.17 0.36
N MET A 42 28.45 11.98 0.40
CA MET A 42 27.62 11.98 -0.81
C MET A 42 27.49 13.37 -1.44
N ILE A 43 27.50 14.44 -0.65
CA ILE A 43 27.53 15.82 -1.18
C ILE A 43 28.89 16.19 -1.73
N ALA A 44 29.97 15.70 -1.12
CA ALA A 44 31.31 15.93 -1.63
C ALA A 44 31.54 15.29 -3.01
N GLU A 45 30.90 14.14 -3.27
CA GLU A 45 30.92 13.48 -4.57
C GLU A 45 29.95 14.11 -5.57
N ASP A 46 28.76 14.53 -5.13
CA ASP A 46 27.73 15.08 -6.01
C ASP A 46 26.84 16.08 -5.24
N PRO A 47 26.94 17.40 -5.49
CA PRO A 47 26.22 18.41 -4.71
C PRO A 47 24.69 18.34 -4.85
N ASP A 48 24.21 17.77 -5.96
CA ASP A 48 22.77 17.65 -6.28
C ASP A 48 22.13 16.32 -5.86
N ILE A 49 22.85 15.47 -5.13
CA ILE A 49 22.40 14.09 -4.84
C ILE A 49 21.06 14.05 -4.11
N VAL A 50 20.80 15.01 -3.22
CA VAL A 50 19.54 15.10 -2.46
C VAL A 50 18.36 15.44 -3.37
N ALA A 51 18.58 16.26 -4.39
CA ALA A 51 17.53 16.62 -5.36
C ALA A 51 17.17 15.41 -6.24
N LYS A 52 18.18 14.68 -6.73
CA LYS A 52 17.98 13.43 -7.48
C LYS A 52 17.21 12.39 -6.64
N LEU A 53 17.64 12.17 -5.40
CA LEU A 53 16.99 11.22 -4.48
C LEU A 53 15.55 11.60 -4.13
N LYS A 54 15.24 12.90 -4.04
CA LYS A 54 13.85 13.37 -3.85
C LYS A 54 12.98 13.08 -5.08
N ALA A 55 13.51 13.27 -6.29
CA ALA A 55 12.81 12.94 -7.52
C ALA A 55 12.52 11.44 -7.62
N GLU A 56 13.49 10.59 -7.28
CA GLU A 56 13.31 9.14 -7.21
C GLU A 56 12.28 8.72 -6.14
N ALA A 57 12.30 9.33 -4.96
CA ALA A 57 11.27 9.08 -3.95
C ALA A 57 9.86 9.42 -4.47
N ALA A 58 9.72 10.49 -5.25
CA ALA A 58 8.45 10.90 -5.81
C ALA A 58 7.93 9.93 -6.87
N THR A 59 8.80 9.45 -7.77
CA THR A 59 8.41 8.45 -8.79
C THR A 59 8.02 7.12 -8.14
N LEU A 60 8.80 6.65 -7.16
CA LEU A 60 8.49 5.43 -6.41
C LEU A 60 7.18 5.55 -5.62
N THR A 61 6.91 6.72 -5.04
CA THR A 61 5.64 6.96 -4.32
C THR A 61 4.45 6.94 -5.28
N LYS A 62 4.58 7.49 -6.50
CA LYS A 62 3.53 7.42 -7.52
C LYS A 62 3.27 5.98 -7.95
N ALA A 63 4.32 5.23 -8.30
CA ALA A 63 4.19 3.83 -8.70
C ALA A 63 3.52 2.97 -7.61
N LYS A 64 3.90 3.16 -6.34
CA LYS A 64 3.28 2.45 -5.20
C LYS A 64 1.81 2.84 -5.00
N LYS A 65 1.46 4.10 -5.25
CA LYS A 65 0.08 4.58 -5.21
C LYS A 65 -0.75 3.96 -6.34
N ASP A 66 -0.19 3.86 -7.54
CA ASP A 66 -0.88 3.28 -8.70
C ASP A 66 -1.07 1.77 -8.52
N SER A 67 -0.11 1.06 -7.93
CA SER A 67 -0.26 -0.37 -7.62
C SER A 67 -1.26 -0.67 -6.50
N LEU A 68 -1.43 0.26 -5.56
CA LEU A 68 -2.38 0.16 -4.45
C LEU A 68 -3.74 0.78 -4.78
N ALA A 69 -3.89 1.36 -5.96
CA ALA A 69 -5.14 1.98 -6.35
C ALA A 69 -6.23 0.89 -6.38
N PRO A 70 -7.31 1.05 -5.59
CA PRO A 70 -8.39 0.10 -5.61
C PRO A 70 -8.95 0.04 -7.02
N MET A 71 -9.01 -1.17 -7.58
CA MET A 71 -9.62 -1.39 -8.89
C MET A 71 -11.05 -0.88 -8.84
N THR A 72 -11.31 0.22 -9.53
CA THR A 72 -12.63 0.85 -9.58
C THR A 72 -13.47 0.05 -10.57
N LEU A 73 -14.22 -0.90 -10.04
CA LEU A 73 -15.24 -1.60 -10.81
C LEU A 73 -16.35 -0.60 -11.15
N GLN A 74 -16.39 -0.18 -12.41
CA GLN A 74 -17.50 0.59 -12.96
C GLN A 74 -18.69 -0.35 -13.18
N ILE A 75 -19.38 -0.67 -12.09
CA ILE A 75 -20.64 -1.42 -12.16
C ILE A 75 -21.71 -0.41 -12.60
N ARG A 76 -22.30 -0.62 -13.76
CA ARG A 76 -23.49 0.12 -14.18
C ARG A 76 -24.61 -0.27 -13.21
N SER A 77 -24.93 0.61 -12.27
CA SER A 77 -26.16 0.54 -11.49
C SER A 77 -27.32 0.91 -12.40
N ALA A 78 -27.75 -0.03 -13.24
CA ALA A 78 -28.99 0.07 -14.00
C ALA A 78 -30.12 -0.50 -13.15
N ASP A 79 -31.28 0.15 -13.21
CA ASP A 79 -32.49 -0.41 -12.61
C ASP A 79 -32.83 -1.73 -13.31
N VAL A 80 -33.20 -2.74 -12.52
CA VAL A 80 -33.63 -4.05 -13.03
C VAL A 80 -35.04 -3.87 -13.59
N LEU A 81 -35.13 -3.63 -14.90
CA LEU A 81 -36.40 -3.34 -15.59
C LEU A 81 -36.95 -4.58 -16.33
N SER A 82 -36.10 -5.56 -16.62
CA SER A 82 -36.46 -6.77 -17.36
C SER A 82 -35.95 -8.06 -16.68
N VAL A 83 -36.51 -9.21 -17.07
CA VAL A 83 -36.07 -10.53 -16.57
C VAL A 83 -34.67 -10.88 -17.08
N GLU A 84 -34.24 -10.28 -18.20
CA GLU A 84 -32.89 -10.44 -18.75
C GLU A 84 -31.82 -9.70 -17.93
N ASP A 85 -32.20 -8.68 -17.14
CA ASP A 85 -31.30 -7.92 -16.25
C ASP A 85 -30.97 -8.69 -14.95
N VAL A 86 -31.65 -9.81 -14.70
CA VAL A 86 -31.49 -10.62 -13.49
C VAL A 86 -30.43 -11.69 -13.71
N VAL A 87 -29.36 -11.65 -12.90
CA VAL A 87 -28.39 -12.75 -12.83
C VAL A 87 -29.08 -14.01 -12.29
N PRO A 88 -28.86 -15.21 -12.86
CA PRO A 88 -29.49 -16.44 -12.38
C PRO A 88 -29.23 -16.65 -10.89
N SER A 89 -30.28 -16.52 -10.09
CA SER A 89 -30.20 -16.78 -8.65
C SER A 89 -30.48 -18.26 -8.40
N PHE A 90 -29.43 -18.99 -8.06
CA PHE A 90 -29.56 -20.40 -7.67
C PHE A 90 -29.90 -20.47 -6.18
N ARG A 91 -31.03 -21.10 -5.87
CA ARG A 91 -31.41 -21.38 -4.48
C ARG A 91 -30.78 -22.69 -4.03
N PHE A 92 -29.65 -22.61 -3.35
CA PHE A 92 -29.06 -23.75 -2.68
C PHE A 92 -29.58 -23.84 -1.24
N GLY A 93 -29.88 -25.07 -0.80
CA GLY A 93 -30.14 -25.30 0.62
C GLY A 93 -28.89 -25.07 1.46
N HIS A 94 -29.06 -24.63 2.70
CA HIS A 94 -27.95 -24.38 3.65
C HIS A 94 -27.01 -25.58 3.80
N THR A 95 -27.52 -26.81 3.64
CA THR A 95 -26.74 -28.05 3.72
C THR A 95 -25.69 -28.16 2.62
N LEU A 96 -26.02 -27.79 1.38
CA LEU A 96 -25.11 -27.89 0.24
C LEU A 96 -24.02 -26.82 0.29
N VAL A 97 -24.38 -25.61 0.72
CA VAL A 97 -23.41 -24.53 0.98
C VAL A 97 -22.43 -24.94 2.07
N LYS A 98 -22.93 -25.54 3.17
CA LYS A 98 -22.08 -26.03 4.27
C LYS A 98 -21.16 -27.16 3.84
N GLN A 99 -21.63 -28.10 3.01
CA GLN A 99 -20.79 -29.16 2.47
C GLN A 99 -19.68 -28.62 1.56
N LEU A 100 -20.00 -27.68 0.68
CA LEU A 100 -19.00 -27.04 -0.18
C LEU A 100 -17.95 -26.28 0.64
N TRP A 101 -18.40 -25.52 1.64
CA TRP A 101 -17.54 -24.79 2.57
C TRP A 101 -16.54 -25.70 3.30
N ASN A 102 -17.03 -26.83 3.80
CA ASN A 102 -16.20 -27.85 4.45
C ASN A 102 -15.21 -28.49 3.47
N ASN A 103 -15.68 -28.88 2.28
CA ASN A 103 -14.84 -29.50 1.26
C ASN A 103 -13.71 -28.58 0.78
N MET A 104 -13.98 -27.28 0.71
CA MET A 104 -13.01 -26.26 0.34
C MET A 104 -12.12 -25.82 1.52
N ALA A 105 -12.34 -26.37 2.72
CA ALA A 105 -11.64 -25.99 3.96
C ALA A 105 -11.59 -24.46 4.18
N LEU A 106 -12.67 -23.75 3.87
CA LEU A 106 -12.68 -22.29 3.92
C LEU A 106 -12.53 -21.74 5.34
N ASP A 107 -12.92 -22.52 6.36
CA ASP A 107 -12.71 -22.15 7.77
C ASP A 107 -11.23 -21.92 8.09
N THR A 108 -10.34 -22.77 7.58
CA THR A 108 -8.90 -22.62 7.84
C THR A 108 -8.27 -21.55 6.97
N PHE A 109 -8.77 -21.34 5.75
CA PHE A 109 -8.29 -20.32 4.82
C PHE A 109 -8.47 -18.90 5.37
N PHE A 110 -9.61 -18.60 6.00
CA PHE A 110 -9.90 -17.24 6.51
C PHE A 110 -9.42 -16.99 7.95
N LEU A 111 -8.89 -18.02 8.63
CA LEU A 111 -8.32 -17.90 9.99
C LEU A 111 -6.79 -17.63 9.99
N GLN A 112 -6.14 -17.67 8.83
CA GLN A 112 -4.74 -17.24 8.64
C GLN A 112 -4.64 -15.74 8.41
#